data_AF-A0A536HVQ5-F1
#
_entry.id   AF-A0A536HVQ5-F1
#
_cell.length_a   1.000
_cell.length_b   1.000
_cell.length_c   1.000
_cell.angle_alpha   90.00
_cell.angle_beta   90.00
_cell.angle_gamma   90.00
#
_symmetry.space_group_name_H-M   'P 1'
#
loop_
_entity.id
_entity.type
_entity.pdbx_description
1 polymer ?
#
loop_
_entity_poly.entity_id
_entity_poly.type
_entity_poly.pdbx_seq_one_letter_code
_entity_poly.pdbx_strand_id
1 'polypeptide(L)'
;MPGSAPPLVPRYGSRSLAELVPSLLSSLGLAGFASPLALEPAARVCLLLVDGLGWELLQANRPAAPFLNSIAGEPLTAGFPATTAASLSSLATGLPPGEHGLVGYTMALPGYDRAFNTLTWALYGLGTRVELLQELEPETMQPAATLAERAAAAGVPIHHLGPAFHA
;
A
#
# COMPACT_ATOMS: atom_id res chain seq x y z
N MET A 1 17.85 -20.75 26.36
CA MET A 1 17.02 -19.77 25.63
C MET A 1 16.54 -20.45 24.36
N PRO A 2 15.24 -20.72 24.17
CA PRO A 2 14.78 -21.13 22.84
C PRO A 2 15.19 -20.04 21.84
N GLY A 3 15.85 -20.43 20.75
CA GLY A 3 16.37 -19.49 19.75
C GLY A 3 15.22 -18.64 19.20
N SER A 4 15.41 -17.32 19.11
CA SER A 4 14.39 -16.44 18.56
C SER A 4 14.07 -16.87 17.13
N ALA A 5 12.78 -16.98 16.80
CA ALA A 5 12.37 -17.16 15.42
C ALA A 5 13.05 -16.09 14.54
N PRO A 6 13.50 -16.44 13.32
CA PRO A 6 14.07 -15.47 12.41
C PRO A 6 13.07 -14.33 12.16
N PRO A 7 13.53 -13.09 11.96
CA PRO A 7 12.64 -11.98 11.69
C PRO A 7 11.81 -12.26 10.44
N LEU A 8 10.52 -11.92 10.47
CA LEU A 8 9.66 -12.02 9.29
C LEU A 8 10.14 -11.00 8.25
N VAL A 9 10.61 -11.50 7.10
CA VAL A 9 10.99 -10.67 5.96
C VAL A 9 9.81 -10.56 4.99
N PRO A 10 9.49 -9.37 4.47
CA PRO A 10 8.48 -9.22 3.43
C PRO A 10 8.77 -10.09 2.21
N ARG A 11 7.75 -10.78 1.70
CA ARG A 11 7.84 -11.70 0.57
C ARG A 11 7.65 -10.97 -0.76
N TYR A 12 8.46 -9.93 -0.99
CA TYR A 12 8.44 -9.17 -2.24
C TYR A 12 8.64 -10.09 -3.45
N GLY A 13 8.01 -9.74 -4.57
CA GLY A 13 8.04 -10.52 -5.81
C GLY A 13 7.20 -11.81 -5.80
N SER A 14 6.54 -12.13 -4.68
CA SER A 14 5.74 -13.35 -4.58
C SER A 14 4.41 -13.16 -3.85
N ARG A 15 4.41 -12.65 -2.62
CA ARG A 15 3.21 -12.59 -1.78
C ARG A 15 3.28 -11.49 -0.72
N SER A 16 3.44 -10.25 -1.19
CA SER A 16 3.35 -9.01 -0.40
C SER A 16 2.24 -8.07 -0.94
N LEU A 17 2.04 -6.94 -0.26
CA LEU A 17 1.11 -5.90 -0.72
C LEU A 17 1.47 -5.32 -2.09
N ALA A 18 2.76 -5.28 -2.46
CA ALA A 18 3.21 -4.79 -3.76
C ALA A 18 2.65 -5.66 -4.90
N GLU A 19 2.43 -6.95 -4.67
CA GLU A 19 1.91 -7.86 -5.68
C GLU A 19 0.37 -7.89 -5.75
N LEU A 20 -0.33 -7.27 -4.79
CA LEU A 20 -1.79 -7.37 -4.69
C LEU A 20 -2.49 -6.73 -5.89
N VAL A 21 -2.33 -5.42 -6.08
CA VAL A 21 -3.05 -4.70 -7.14
C VAL A 21 -2.60 -5.12 -8.54
N PRO A 22 -1.30 -5.39 -8.83
CA PRO A 22 -0.91 -6.00 -10.11
C PRO A 22 -1.61 -7.33 -10.39
N SER A 23 -1.73 -8.20 -9.38
CA SER A 23 -2.46 -9.47 -9.54
C SER A 23 -3.96 -9.27 -9.78
N LEU A 24 -4.57 -8.26 -9.15
CA LEU A 24 -5.97 -7.89 -9.40
C LEU A 24 -6.18 -7.33 -10.81
N LEU A 25 -5.27 -6.49 -11.31
CA LEU A 25 -5.34 -5.99 -12.69
C LEU A 25 -5.15 -7.12 -13.70
N SER A 26 -4.24 -8.06 -13.43
CA SER A 26 -4.11 -9.25 -14.27
C SER A 26 -5.38 -10.11 -14.25
N SER A 27 -6.05 -10.28 -13.10
CA SER A 27 -7.30 -11.06 -13.03
C SER A 27 -8.48 -10.37 -13.73
N LEU A 28 -8.45 -9.04 -13.86
CA LEU A 28 -9.37 -8.27 -14.70
C LEU A 28 -9.06 -8.35 -16.21
N GLY A 29 -8.00 -9.06 -16.59
CA GLY A 29 -7.62 -9.30 -17.99
C GLY A 29 -6.69 -8.24 -18.60
N LEU A 30 -6.09 -7.36 -17.79
CA LEU A 30 -5.12 -6.39 -18.31
C LEU A 30 -3.76 -7.06 -18.55
N ALA A 31 -3.20 -6.83 -19.74
CA ALA A 31 -1.85 -7.26 -20.08
C ALA A 31 -0.78 -6.41 -19.37
N GLY A 32 0.43 -6.96 -19.23
CA GLY A 32 1.58 -6.23 -18.66
C GLY A 32 1.63 -6.14 -17.14
N PHE A 33 0.84 -6.97 -16.45
CA PHE A 33 0.90 -7.15 -14.99
C PHE A 33 1.22 -8.60 -14.65
N ALA A 34 2.16 -8.80 -13.71
CA ALA A 34 2.42 -10.12 -13.15
C ALA A 34 1.28 -10.50 -12.17
N SER A 35 0.96 -11.80 -12.10
CA SER A 35 -0.03 -12.35 -11.16
C SER A 35 0.57 -13.44 -10.28
N PRO A 36 1.57 -13.12 -9.44
CA PRO A 36 2.17 -14.12 -8.54
C PRO A 36 1.19 -14.61 -7.47
N LEU A 37 0.09 -13.88 -7.22
CA LEU A 37 -0.97 -14.34 -6.32
C LEU A 37 -1.92 -15.36 -6.96
N ALA A 38 -1.85 -15.56 -8.29
CA ALA A 38 -2.67 -16.51 -9.05
C ALA A 38 -4.17 -16.37 -8.78
N LEU A 39 -4.69 -15.13 -8.82
CA LEU A 39 -6.10 -14.86 -8.60
C LEU A 39 -6.94 -15.32 -9.81
N GLU A 40 -8.09 -15.91 -9.55
CA GLU A 40 -9.04 -16.32 -10.58
C GLU A 40 -9.52 -15.12 -11.42
N PRO A 41 -9.77 -15.30 -12.73
CA PRO A 41 -10.30 -14.25 -13.59
C PRO A 41 -11.60 -13.66 -13.03
N ALA A 42 -11.70 -12.33 -13.04
CA ALA A 42 -12.84 -11.60 -12.52
C ALA A 42 -13.31 -10.53 -13.50
N ALA A 43 -14.62 -10.29 -13.57
CA ALA A 43 -15.16 -9.17 -14.32
C ALA A 43 -15.07 -7.84 -13.56
N ARG A 44 -15.09 -7.92 -12.22
CA ARG A 44 -15.03 -6.78 -11.28
C ARG A 44 -14.35 -7.21 -10.00
N VAL A 45 -13.64 -6.29 -9.37
CA VAL A 45 -12.95 -6.48 -8.09
C VAL A 45 -13.36 -5.36 -7.14
N CYS A 46 -13.61 -5.72 -5.87
CA CYS A 46 -13.73 -4.76 -4.78
C CYS A 46 -12.62 -5.04 -3.77
N LEU A 47 -11.73 -4.07 -3.56
CA LEU A 47 -10.68 -4.13 -2.55
C LEU A 47 -11.11 -3.35 -1.31
N LEU A 48 -11.40 -4.06 -0.22
CA LEU A 48 -11.65 -3.45 1.08
C LEU A 48 -10.33 -3.34 1.86
N LEU A 49 -9.86 -2.12 2.05
CA LEU A 49 -8.67 -1.83 2.86
C LEU A 49 -9.08 -1.37 4.26
N VAL A 50 -8.58 -2.08 5.28
CA VAL A 50 -8.78 -1.71 6.69
C VAL A 50 -7.41 -1.45 7.32
N ASP A 51 -7.16 -0.19 7.68
CA ASP A 51 -5.87 0.20 8.28
C ASP A 51 -5.67 -0.52 9.63
N GLY A 52 -4.46 -1.03 9.85
CA GLY A 52 -4.07 -1.74 11.08
C GLY A 52 -4.66 -3.15 11.26
N LEU A 53 -5.46 -3.68 10.33
CA LEU A 53 -6.07 -5.02 10.47
C LEU A 53 -5.15 -6.12 9.91
N GLY A 54 -4.33 -6.71 10.78
CA GLY A 54 -3.41 -7.81 10.43
C GLY A 54 -4.02 -9.21 10.53
N TRP A 55 -3.44 -10.16 9.79
CA TRP A 55 -3.84 -11.58 9.79
C TRP A 55 -3.81 -12.20 11.20
N GLU A 56 -2.76 -11.96 11.97
CA GLU A 56 -2.65 -12.55 13.31
C GLU A 56 -3.64 -11.95 14.30
N LEU A 57 -4.00 -10.66 14.13
CA LEU A 57 -5.04 -10.02 14.93
C LEU A 57 -6.42 -10.63 14.63
N LEU A 58 -6.72 -10.90 13.35
CA LEU A 58 -7.94 -11.58 12.93
C LEU A 58 -8.03 -13.00 13.49
N GLN A 59 -6.94 -13.76 13.42
CA GLN A 59 -6.88 -15.14 13.90
C GLN A 59 -6.98 -15.23 15.43
N ALA A 60 -6.37 -14.30 16.16
CA ALA A 60 -6.46 -14.24 17.62
C ALA A 60 -7.87 -13.82 18.11
N ASN A 61 -8.64 -13.10 17.28
CA ASN A 61 -9.92 -12.52 17.67
C ASN A 61 -11.09 -12.98 16.78
N ARG A 62 -11.11 -14.28 16.40
CA ARG A 62 -12.14 -14.81 15.48
C ARG A 62 -13.60 -14.45 15.84
N PRO A 63 -14.02 -14.50 17.12
CA PRO A 63 -15.40 -14.15 17.49
C PRO A 63 -15.78 -12.69 17.19
N ALA A 64 -14.80 -11.78 17.12
CA ALA A 64 -15.03 -10.37 16.81
C ALA A 64 -15.23 -10.09 15.31
N ALA A 65 -14.79 -11.01 14.44
CA ALA A 65 -14.87 -10.86 12.99
C ALA A 65 -15.28 -12.18 12.31
N PRO A 66 -16.47 -12.73 12.61
CA PRO A 66 -16.88 -14.06 12.16
C PRO A 66 -16.98 -14.16 10.63
N PHE A 67 -17.43 -13.10 9.94
CA PHE A 67 -17.51 -13.09 8.48
C PHE A 67 -16.12 -13.17 7.83
N LEU A 68 -15.17 -12.32 8.26
CA LEU A 68 -13.80 -12.34 7.71
C LEU A 68 -13.09 -13.67 7.97
N ASN A 69 -13.34 -14.30 9.13
CA ASN A 69 -12.80 -15.62 9.45
C ASN A 69 -13.52 -16.79 8.75
N SER A 70 -14.70 -16.55 8.15
CA SER A 70 -15.43 -17.58 7.40
C SER A 70 -14.94 -17.73 5.96
N ILE A 71 -14.21 -16.73 5.44
CA ILE A 71 -13.66 -16.74 4.08
C ILE A 71 -12.28 -17.40 4.12
N ALA A 72 -12.07 -18.42 3.29
CA ALA A 72 -10.75 -19.03 3.14
C ALA A 72 -9.76 -18.02 2.53
N GLY A 73 -8.57 -17.90 3.12
CA GLY A 73 -7.54 -16.98 2.65
C GLY A 73 -6.18 -17.28 3.26
N GLU A 74 -5.14 -16.76 2.62
CA GLU A 74 -3.76 -16.83 3.10
C GLU A 74 -3.24 -15.41 3.34
N PRO A 75 -2.35 -15.19 4.34
CA PRO A 75 -1.81 -13.87 4.62
C PRO A 75 -0.90 -13.37 3.50
N LEU A 76 -0.98 -12.07 3.20
CA LEU A 76 0.07 -11.32 2.51
C LEU A 76 1.01 -10.67 3.52
N THR A 77 2.25 -10.42 3.10
CA THR A 77 3.18 -9.60 3.91
C THR A 77 3.01 -8.12 3.58
N ALA A 78 3.02 -7.27 4.61
CA ALA A 78 3.26 -5.85 4.41
C ALA A 78 4.73 -5.61 4.05
N GLY A 79 5.02 -4.46 3.44
CA GLY A 79 6.39 -4.02 3.24
C GLY A 79 7.08 -3.63 4.55
N PHE A 80 8.38 -3.35 4.46
CA PHE A 80 9.16 -2.74 5.53
C PHE A 80 9.65 -1.35 5.08
N PRO A 81 9.41 -0.31 5.89
CA PRO A 81 8.67 -0.31 7.15
C PRO A 81 7.15 -0.55 6.95
N ALA A 82 6.53 -1.28 7.87
CA ALA A 82 5.09 -1.57 7.83
C ALA A 82 4.27 -0.36 8.33
N THR A 83 4.24 0.69 7.52
CA THR A 83 3.51 1.95 7.79
C THR A 83 2.39 2.14 6.78
N THR A 84 1.37 2.93 7.14
CA THR A 84 0.25 3.28 6.24
C THR A 84 0.76 3.89 4.93
N ALA A 85 1.67 4.87 5.00
CA ALA A 85 2.23 5.54 3.82
C ALA A 85 2.95 4.57 2.87
N ALA A 86 3.83 3.72 3.40
CA ALA A 86 4.54 2.73 2.60
C ALA A 86 3.57 1.69 2.01
N SER A 87 2.60 1.23 2.78
CA SER A 87 1.63 0.22 2.33
C SER A 87 0.70 0.75 1.24
N LEU A 88 0.17 1.96 1.41
CA LEU A 88 -0.65 2.62 0.40
C LEU A 88 0.14 2.89 -0.88
N SER A 89 1.40 3.29 -0.76
CA SER A 89 2.28 3.52 -1.90
C SER A 89 2.60 2.23 -2.65
N SER A 90 2.82 1.11 -1.93
CA SER A 90 2.98 -0.21 -2.54
C SER A 90 1.71 -0.67 -3.25
N LEU A 91 0.53 -0.44 -2.67
CA LEU A 91 -0.75 -0.73 -3.32
C LEU A 91 -0.99 0.15 -4.55
N ALA A 92 -0.60 1.43 -4.49
CA ALA A 92 -0.79 2.38 -5.58
C ALA A 92 0.16 2.12 -6.75
N THR A 93 1.39 1.67 -6.50
CA THR A 93 2.45 1.57 -7.54
C THR A 93 2.76 0.14 -7.95
N GLY A 94 2.43 -0.84 -7.10
CA GLY A 94 2.84 -2.23 -7.27
C GLY A 94 4.33 -2.48 -6.99
N LEU A 95 5.00 -1.54 -6.32
CA LEU A 95 6.42 -1.58 -6.02
C LEU A 95 6.65 -1.78 -4.52
N PRO A 96 7.77 -2.39 -4.09
CA PRO A 96 8.15 -2.41 -2.68
C PRO A 96 8.58 -1.02 -2.19
N PRO A 97 8.61 -0.77 -0.85
CA PRO A 97 9.02 0.51 -0.29
C PRO A 97 10.36 1.06 -0.76
N GLY A 98 11.35 0.18 -0.95
CA GLY A 98 12.66 0.59 -1.46
C GLY A 98 12.65 1.11 -2.91
N GLU A 99 11.60 0.82 -3.68
CA GLU A 99 11.49 1.23 -5.09
C GLU A 99 10.56 2.44 -5.27
N HIS A 100 9.44 2.52 -4.52
CA HIS A 100 8.56 3.69 -4.59
C HIS A 100 9.01 4.87 -3.70
N GLY A 101 10.05 4.72 -2.88
CA GLY A 101 10.69 5.83 -2.15
C GLY A 101 9.94 6.40 -0.93
N LEU A 102 8.61 6.23 -0.84
CA LEU A 102 7.80 6.62 0.33
C LEU A 102 7.93 5.63 1.49
N VAL A 103 9.09 5.65 2.16
CA VAL A 103 9.51 4.63 3.15
C VAL A 103 9.11 4.90 4.60
N GLY A 104 8.28 5.91 4.88
CA GLY A 104 7.83 6.20 6.24
C GLY A 104 6.68 7.18 6.32
N TYR A 105 6.01 7.20 7.48
CA TYR A 105 4.99 8.20 7.80
C TYR A 105 5.57 9.62 7.82
N THR A 106 6.80 9.75 8.33
CA THR A 106 7.58 10.99 8.28
C THR A 106 8.99 10.73 7.77
N MET A 107 9.52 11.65 6.98
CA MET A 107 10.84 11.56 6.36
C MET A 107 11.56 12.90 6.49
N ALA A 108 12.88 12.90 6.64
CA ALA A 108 13.65 14.14 6.57
C ALA A 108 13.78 14.58 5.09
N LEU A 109 13.57 15.86 4.80
CA LEU A 109 13.81 16.45 3.49
C LEU A 109 14.97 17.45 3.58
N PRO A 110 15.96 17.39 2.68
CA PRO A 110 17.00 18.40 2.60
C PRO A 110 16.39 19.80 2.40
N GLY A 111 16.90 20.79 3.13
CA GLY A 111 16.45 22.18 3.04
C GLY A 111 15.28 22.56 3.96
N TYR A 112 14.68 21.60 4.66
CA TYR A 112 13.59 21.84 5.61
C TYR A 112 14.05 21.65 7.06
N ASP A 113 13.45 22.43 7.96
CA ASP A 113 13.76 22.44 9.40
C ASP A 113 13.01 21.36 10.19
N ARG A 114 12.06 20.67 9.55
CA ARG A 114 11.19 19.66 10.13
C ARG A 114 11.03 18.47 9.20
N ALA A 115 10.62 17.34 9.77
CA ALA A 115 10.27 16.17 8.96
C ALA A 115 9.04 16.48 8.09
N PHE A 116 8.95 15.81 6.96
CA PHE A 116 7.83 15.84 6.04
C PHE A 116 6.89 14.66 6.31
N ASN A 117 5.60 14.91 6.42
CA ASN A 117 4.57 13.88 6.50
C ASN A 117 4.14 13.47 5.08
N THR A 118 4.32 12.19 4.76
CA THR A 118 4.07 11.65 3.42
C THR A 118 2.58 11.47 3.10
N LEU A 119 1.70 11.39 4.10
CA LEU A 119 0.25 11.27 3.90
C LEU A 119 -0.43 12.63 3.74
N THR A 120 0.00 13.63 4.52
CA THR A 120 -0.61 14.97 4.46
C THR A 120 0.15 15.94 3.57
N TRP A 121 1.25 15.51 2.98
CA TRP A 121 2.14 16.29 2.12
C TRP A 121 2.58 17.64 2.72
N ALA A 122 2.93 17.64 4.02
CA ALA A 122 3.20 18.86 4.80
C ALA A 122 4.33 18.65 5.82
N LEU A 123 4.93 19.75 6.31
CA LEU A 123 5.86 19.67 7.44
C LEU A 123 5.16 19.15 8.72
N TYR A 124 5.84 18.25 9.42
CA TYR A 124 5.37 17.53 10.60
C TYR A 124 6.06 18.03 11.88
N GLY A 125 5.31 18.08 12.98
CA GLY A 125 5.80 18.42 14.30
C GLY A 125 5.27 19.77 14.81
N LEU A 126 5.94 20.32 15.81
CA LEU A 126 5.55 21.59 16.43
C LEU A 126 5.89 22.77 15.49
N GLY A 127 4.92 23.64 15.26
CA GLY A 127 5.08 24.84 14.43
C GLY A 127 3.86 25.10 13.56
N THR A 128 3.95 26.13 12.72
CA THR A 128 2.94 26.42 11.70
C THR A 128 2.90 25.29 10.68
N ARG A 129 1.70 24.86 10.30
CA ARG A 129 1.50 23.92 9.20
C ARG A 129 1.95 24.56 7.89
N VAL A 130 2.83 23.86 7.18
CA VAL A 130 3.33 24.26 5.86
C VAL A 130 3.04 23.12 4.91
N GLU A 131 2.13 23.34 3.96
CA GLU A 131 1.86 22.41 2.86
C GLU A 131 3.02 22.46 1.89
N LEU A 132 3.49 21.30 1.42
CA LEU A 132 4.60 21.24 0.47
C LEU A 132 4.13 20.93 -0.95
N LEU A 133 2.82 20.82 -1.22
CA LEU A 133 2.35 20.40 -2.55
C LEU A 133 2.78 21.36 -3.67
N GLN A 134 2.97 22.65 -3.35
CA GLN A 134 3.44 23.66 -4.29
C GLN A 134 4.98 23.76 -4.37
N GLU A 135 5.70 23.21 -3.39
CA GLU A 135 7.17 23.29 -3.28
C GLU A 135 7.86 21.97 -3.63
N LEU A 136 7.14 20.85 -3.47
CA LEU A 136 7.60 19.48 -3.67
C LEU A 136 6.58 18.74 -4.53
N GLU A 137 6.84 18.69 -5.83
CA GLU A 137 6.02 17.99 -6.81
C GLU A 137 6.00 16.47 -6.52
N PRO A 138 4.83 15.85 -6.26
CA PRO A 138 4.70 14.44 -5.94
C PRO A 138 5.39 13.50 -6.93
N GLU A 139 5.28 13.82 -8.22
CA GLU A 139 5.81 13.05 -9.34
C GLU A 139 7.35 13.06 -9.36
N THR A 140 8.00 14.07 -8.76
CA THR A 140 9.46 14.08 -8.59
C THR A 140 9.93 13.20 -7.44
N MET A 141 9.11 13.08 -6.39
CA MET A 141 9.39 12.24 -5.22
C MET A 141 9.10 10.76 -5.48
N GLN A 142 8.01 10.48 -6.21
CA GLN A 142 7.58 9.14 -6.59
C GLN A 142 7.22 9.14 -8.08
N PRO A 143 8.18 8.85 -8.98
CA PRO A 143 7.99 9.02 -10.42
C PRO A 143 7.30 7.84 -11.12
N ALA A 144 7.07 6.72 -10.42
CA ALA A 144 6.46 5.56 -11.05
C ALA A 144 4.94 5.77 -11.15
N ALA A 145 4.40 5.67 -12.36
CA ALA A 145 2.97 5.76 -12.60
C ALA A 145 2.19 4.80 -11.69
N THR A 146 1.13 5.31 -11.10
CA THR A 146 0.21 4.52 -10.30
C THR A 146 -0.49 3.47 -11.16
N LEU A 147 -0.90 2.38 -10.52
CA LEU A 147 -1.69 1.32 -11.12
C LEU A 147 -3.08 1.82 -11.55
N ALA A 148 -3.59 2.88 -10.92
CA ALA A 148 -4.79 3.57 -11.37
C ALA A 148 -4.58 4.28 -12.72
N GLU A 149 -3.47 5.02 -12.89
CA GLU A 149 -3.13 5.64 -14.17
C GLU A 149 -2.90 4.59 -15.26
N ARG A 150 -2.16 3.52 -14.93
CA ARG A 150 -1.92 2.41 -15.86
C ARG A 150 -3.19 1.67 -16.26
N ALA A 151 -4.12 1.44 -15.31
CA ALA A 151 -5.42 0.84 -15.60
C ALA A 151 -6.31 1.76 -16.44
N ALA A 152 -6.33 3.06 -16.13
CA ALA A 152 -7.07 4.06 -16.90
C ALA A 152 -6.57 4.15 -18.36
N ALA A 153 -5.25 4.11 -18.58
CA ALA A 153 -4.66 4.06 -19.91
C ALA A 153 -5.06 2.80 -20.71
N ALA A 154 -5.42 1.72 -20.01
CA ALA A 154 -5.95 0.47 -20.59
C ALA A 154 -7.50 0.43 -20.66
N GLY A 155 -8.19 1.53 -20.33
CA GLY A 155 -9.65 1.63 -20.38
C GLY A 155 -10.38 0.99 -19.19
N VAL A 156 -9.67 0.68 -18.10
CA VAL A 156 -10.25 0.09 -16.88
C VAL A 156 -10.28 1.14 -15.77
N PRO A 157 -11.48 1.65 -15.39
CA PRO A 157 -11.58 2.64 -14.34
C PRO A 157 -11.34 2.00 -12.95
N ILE A 158 -10.57 2.71 -12.11
CA ILE A 158 -10.46 2.42 -10.68
C ILE A 158 -11.15 3.55 -9.92
N HIS A 159 -12.05 3.18 -9.01
CA HIS A 159 -12.74 4.13 -8.14
C HIS A 159 -12.27 3.94 -6.70
N HIS A 160 -11.85 5.03 -6.07
CA HIS A 160 -11.45 5.04 -4.67
C HIS A 160 -12.61 5.60 -3.83
N LEU A 161 -13.01 4.86 -2.81
CA LEU A 161 -14.01 5.29 -1.84
C LEU A 161 -13.37 5.28 -0.46
N GLY A 162 -13.35 6.43 0.19
CA GLY A 162 -12.71 6.59 1.49
C GLY A 162 -13.11 7.90 2.16
N PRO A 163 -12.60 8.13 3.38
CA PRO A 163 -12.78 9.40 4.07
C PRO A 163 -12.31 10.57 3.20
N ALA A 164 -12.95 11.73 3.30
CA ALA A 164 -12.62 12.90 2.47
C ALA A 164 -11.17 13.38 2.57
N PHE A 165 -10.47 13.05 3.66
CA PHE A 165 -9.04 13.36 3.85
C PHE A 165 -8.10 12.32 3.20
N HIS A 166 -8.63 11.26 2.59
CA HIS A 166 -7.93 10.26 1.79
C HIS A 166 -8.36 10.27 0.31
N ALA A 167 -9.25 11.21 -0.08
CA ALA A 167 -9.88 11.29 -1.40
C ALA A 167 -9.27 12.41 -2.25
#